data_AF-A0A845AD88-F1
#
_entry.id   AF-A0A845AD88-F1
#
_cell.length_a   1.000
_cell.length_b   1.000
_cell.length_c   1.000
_cell.angle_alpha   90.00
_cell.angle_beta   90.00
_cell.angle_gamma   90.00
#
_symmetry.space_group_name_H-M   'P 1'
#
loop_
_entity.id
_entity.type
_entity.pdbx_description
1 polymer ?
#
loop_
_entity_poly.entity_id
_entity_poly.type
_entity_poly.pdbx_seq_one_letter_code
_entity_poly.pdbx_strand_id
1 'polypeptide(L)'
;MQRKHWKWAGAAAIALTLGASAIAGTGATDPLAPSGRWSANVSGNAPLPPMGWNSWNAFGSAIDERKLLASANIIRESGLQAKGYRYIDLDDGWWLKRRQSNGKIVIRSSEFPSALMPDGSTSFRPLTDTLHAMGFKAGIYSDIGRNSCAQLYSTDGVNQPVGTLAEREVGLFGHVDQDIRLYFADWGFDLIKVDACGIRALTPESKWVKSGQFRAMPPLVDSGSLGRTDIPAVRALYQSVATALAKYNPDGDYVYSLCLWGAADVRAWAKDVGNMSRTSDDIAPTWGRMLHSLDTAVRRPLYAHPGSWNDPDMLYIGTGDFDAEHLTAARSHFALWAMLDAPLMIGYDLRKADKPLLDIFGNTAIIAVDQDRAGNQAVLAFDSDDVQILVKTLASGKKAVAIFNRTAAPLEASLTASQLKFRPDADVSLTDLWTGEKRTFQDETNFKLTPRQTLIFTASGTRRLADGIYLSEEPGSVNPAADGVVVPQASPMIYRPIFWAGTHGTGEHPRYGGWGGAQADQTPFGEEIALGGKPFDTGIGILANSRLEVRNAGYRHFSAMVGVDDSARNRSQPVTFLVYGDGRLLARSQPQRFGQAPTRLTANVTGIKIIELVARTPKAERFPDPVAWGDAALTR
;
A
#
# COMPACT_ATOMS: atom_id res chain seq x y z
N MET A 1 -75.03 -55.49 25.55
CA MET A 1 -75.29 -56.08 24.22
C MET A 1 -73.96 -56.13 23.47
N GLN A 2 -73.67 -57.26 22.83
CA GLN A 2 -72.44 -57.69 22.13
C GLN A 2 -71.65 -56.55 21.43
N ARG A 3 -70.31 -56.54 21.35
CA ARG A 3 -69.44 -57.55 20.72
C ARG A 3 -67.97 -57.46 21.17
N LYS A 4 -67.30 -58.60 21.03
CA LYS A 4 -65.90 -58.93 21.35
C LYS A 4 -64.96 -58.76 20.14
N HIS A 5 -63.77 -58.22 20.44
CA HIS A 5 -62.40 -58.70 20.08
C HIS A 5 -61.75 -58.57 18.68
N TRP A 6 -60.42 -58.30 18.79
CA TRP A 6 -59.25 -58.46 17.89
C TRP A 6 -58.83 -57.24 17.04
N LYS A 7 -57.55 -56.84 16.88
CA LYS A 7 -56.23 -57.27 17.41
C LYS A 7 -55.16 -56.19 17.04
N TRP A 8 -54.24 -55.98 17.99
CA TRP A 8 -52.84 -55.47 18.02
C TRP A 8 -52.05 -54.91 16.83
N ALA A 9 -51.06 -54.08 17.25
CA ALA A 9 -49.78 -53.65 16.65
C ALA A 9 -49.81 -52.25 15.98
N GLY A 10 -48.99 -51.26 16.30
CA GLY A 10 -47.87 -51.09 17.22
C GLY A 10 -47.17 -49.78 16.79
N ALA A 11 -47.24 -48.71 17.59
CA ALA A 11 -46.62 -47.43 17.26
C ALA A 11 -45.31 -47.28 18.05
N ALA A 12 -44.18 -47.36 17.36
CA ALA A 12 -42.87 -47.01 17.89
C ALA A 12 -42.68 -45.49 17.83
N ALA A 13 -42.63 -44.85 19.00
CA ALA A 13 -42.14 -43.48 19.13
C ALA A 13 -40.62 -43.54 19.33
N ILE A 14 -39.85 -43.18 18.28
CA ILE A 14 -38.41 -42.98 18.39
C ILE A 14 -38.19 -41.56 18.92
N ALA A 15 -37.64 -41.48 20.13
CA ALA A 15 -37.18 -40.24 20.75
C ALA A 15 -35.98 -39.69 19.96
N LEU A 16 -36.15 -38.50 19.36
CA LEU A 16 -35.02 -37.73 18.82
C LEU A 16 -34.22 -37.14 19.99
N THR A 17 -33.03 -37.70 20.22
CA THR A 17 -31.97 -37.09 21.01
C THR A 17 -31.47 -35.82 20.32
N LEU A 18 -31.80 -34.66 20.87
CA LEU A 18 -31.18 -33.39 20.53
C LEU A 18 -29.73 -33.40 21.01
N GLY A 19 -28.80 -33.65 20.09
CA GLY A 19 -27.38 -33.37 20.30
C GLY A 19 -27.18 -31.86 20.31
N ALA A 20 -26.94 -31.29 21.49
CA ALA A 20 -26.44 -29.93 21.62
C ALA A 20 -24.99 -29.89 21.12
N SER A 21 -24.80 -29.48 19.86
CA SER A 21 -23.49 -29.09 19.36
C SER A 21 -23.05 -27.84 20.13
N ALA A 22 -22.07 -28.00 21.01
CA ALA A 22 -21.39 -26.89 21.66
C ALA A 22 -20.83 -25.96 20.57
N ILE A 23 -21.39 -24.76 20.47
CA ILE A 23 -20.78 -23.66 19.73
C ILE A 23 -19.49 -23.34 20.50
N ALA A 24 -18.35 -23.79 19.98
CA ALA A 24 -17.06 -23.33 20.43
C ALA A 24 -17.03 -21.81 20.21
N GLY A 25 -17.16 -21.05 21.30
CA GLY A 25 -16.95 -19.60 21.26
C GLY A 25 -15.56 -19.34 20.72
N THR A 26 -15.46 -18.67 19.58
CA THR A 26 -14.24 -18.04 19.12
C THR A 26 -13.91 -16.93 20.11
N GLY A 27 -13.19 -17.26 21.19
CA GLY A 27 -12.63 -16.26 22.07
C GLY A 27 -11.78 -15.33 21.22
N ALA A 28 -12.12 -14.03 21.22
CA ALA A 28 -11.36 -13.04 20.48
C ALA A 28 -9.89 -13.13 20.93
N THR A 29 -9.01 -13.53 20.02
CA THR A 29 -7.57 -13.57 20.27
C THR A 29 -7.10 -12.15 20.55
N ASP A 30 -6.45 -11.93 21.70
CA ASP A 30 -5.86 -10.63 22.06
C ASP A 30 -4.90 -10.18 20.94
N PRO A 31 -5.19 -9.08 20.20
CA PRO A 31 -4.36 -8.62 19.09
C PRO A 31 -2.96 -8.17 19.55
N LEU A 32 -2.78 -7.93 20.84
CA LEU A 32 -1.51 -7.55 21.45
C LEU A 32 -0.75 -8.73 22.05
N ALA A 33 -1.27 -9.96 21.95
CA ALA A 33 -0.55 -11.15 22.38
C ALA A 33 0.68 -11.36 21.49
N PRO A 34 1.87 -11.64 22.05
CA PRO A 34 3.07 -11.84 21.26
C PRO A 34 2.95 -13.14 20.44
N SER A 35 3.37 -13.11 19.18
CA SER A 35 3.29 -14.24 18.26
C SER A 35 4.65 -14.89 17.98
N GLY A 36 5.75 -14.15 18.18
CA GLY A 36 7.10 -14.52 17.76
C GLY A 36 7.25 -14.68 16.25
N ARG A 37 6.33 -14.14 15.44
CA ARG A 37 6.28 -14.30 13.98
C ARG A 37 6.09 -12.95 13.31
N TRP A 38 6.52 -12.88 12.05
CA TRP A 38 6.20 -11.79 11.14
C TRP A 38 4.80 -12.03 10.57
N SER A 39 3.84 -11.15 10.85
CA SER A 39 2.43 -11.34 10.48
C SER A 39 2.10 -10.87 9.06
N ALA A 40 2.88 -9.95 8.51
CA ALA A 40 2.58 -9.39 7.20
C ALA A 40 2.87 -10.39 6.07
N ASN A 41 2.22 -10.18 4.93
CA ASN A 41 2.18 -11.09 3.79
C ASN A 41 3.59 -11.42 3.29
N VAL A 42 3.84 -12.71 3.14
CA VAL A 42 5.06 -13.29 2.55
C VAL A 42 4.76 -14.13 1.31
N SER A 43 3.48 -14.17 0.88
CA SER A 43 3.05 -14.85 -0.34
C SER A 43 3.15 -13.91 -1.55
N GLY A 44 3.25 -14.48 -2.73
CA GLY A 44 3.50 -13.70 -3.96
C GLY A 44 4.98 -13.34 -4.12
N ASN A 45 5.32 -12.71 -5.25
CA ASN A 45 6.66 -12.36 -5.68
C ASN A 45 6.85 -10.84 -5.81
N ALA A 46 6.82 -10.15 -4.67
CA ALA A 46 7.14 -8.72 -4.56
C ALA A 46 8.20 -8.41 -3.48
N PRO A 47 9.37 -9.09 -3.49
CA PRO A 47 10.45 -8.79 -2.53
C PRO A 47 11.03 -7.38 -2.71
N LEU A 48 10.79 -6.76 -3.87
CA LEU A 48 11.06 -5.36 -4.21
C LEU A 48 9.79 -4.78 -4.86
N PRO A 49 9.62 -3.43 -4.88
CA PRO A 49 8.49 -2.79 -5.55
C PRO A 49 8.39 -3.25 -7.02
N PRO A 50 7.21 -3.69 -7.50
CA PRO A 50 7.06 -4.07 -8.90
C PRO A 50 7.28 -2.89 -9.86
N MET A 51 7.94 -3.16 -10.99
CA MET A 51 8.18 -2.17 -12.05
C MET A 51 7.60 -2.68 -13.37
N GLY A 52 6.92 -1.82 -14.10
CA GLY A 52 6.22 -2.23 -15.31
C GLY A 52 5.51 -1.10 -16.04
N TRP A 53 4.48 -1.48 -16.80
CA TRP A 53 3.63 -0.58 -17.56
C TRP A 53 2.18 -1.00 -17.42
N ASN A 54 1.27 -0.04 -17.31
CA ASN A 54 -0.17 -0.28 -17.26
C ASN A 54 -0.89 0.55 -18.34
N SER A 55 -1.88 -0.05 -18.99
CA SER A 55 -2.57 0.54 -20.14
C SER A 55 -3.50 1.73 -19.86
N TRP A 56 -3.99 1.88 -18.62
CA TRP A 56 -5.15 2.73 -18.32
C TRP A 56 -4.92 4.21 -18.63
N ASN A 57 -3.87 4.80 -18.08
CA ASN A 57 -3.59 6.23 -18.25
C ASN A 57 -3.28 6.60 -19.72
N ALA A 58 -2.82 5.63 -20.51
CA ALA A 58 -2.49 5.81 -21.93
C ALA A 58 -3.72 5.67 -22.84
N PHE A 59 -4.61 4.72 -22.54
CA PHE A 59 -5.61 4.24 -23.50
C PHE A 59 -7.04 4.13 -22.95
N GLY A 60 -7.24 4.22 -21.64
CA GLY A 60 -8.50 3.89 -20.99
C GLY A 60 -9.03 2.53 -21.46
N SER A 61 -10.34 2.44 -21.68
CA SER A 61 -10.96 1.23 -22.24
C SER A 61 -10.64 0.99 -23.72
N ALA A 62 -10.06 1.96 -24.43
CA ALA A 62 -9.68 1.81 -25.84
C ALA A 62 -8.37 1.04 -26.05
N ILE A 63 -7.98 0.18 -25.10
CA ILE A 63 -6.84 -0.73 -25.24
C ILE A 63 -7.12 -1.84 -26.26
N ASP A 64 -6.10 -2.21 -27.02
CA ASP A 64 -6.10 -3.34 -27.96
C ASP A 64 -4.77 -4.10 -27.90
N GLU A 65 -4.75 -5.32 -28.45
CA GLU A 65 -3.58 -6.21 -28.41
C GLU A 65 -2.33 -5.58 -29.05
N ARG A 66 -2.52 -4.85 -30.16
CA ARG A 66 -1.42 -4.20 -30.87
C ARG A 66 -0.81 -3.08 -30.04
N LYS A 67 -1.61 -2.27 -29.36
CA LYS A 67 -1.13 -1.22 -28.43
C LYS A 67 -0.33 -1.85 -27.29
N LEU A 68 -0.84 -2.91 -26.69
CA LEU A 68 -0.17 -3.63 -25.60
C LEU A 68 1.19 -4.19 -26.04
N LEU A 69 1.22 -4.95 -27.14
CA LEU A 69 2.45 -5.55 -27.67
C LEU A 69 3.45 -4.49 -28.17
N ALA A 70 2.98 -3.36 -28.70
CA ALA A 70 3.84 -2.24 -29.08
C ALA A 70 4.52 -1.62 -27.85
N SER A 71 3.78 -1.38 -26.76
CA SER A 71 4.36 -0.90 -25.50
C SER A 71 5.41 -1.87 -24.94
N ALA A 72 5.11 -3.18 -24.94
CA ALA A 72 6.07 -4.20 -24.50
C ALA A 72 7.35 -4.23 -25.35
N ASN A 73 7.22 -4.12 -26.68
CA ASN A 73 8.38 -4.04 -27.58
C ASN A 73 9.23 -2.79 -27.30
N ILE A 74 8.62 -1.63 -27.08
CA ILE A 74 9.36 -0.40 -26.77
C ILE A 74 10.11 -0.51 -25.44
N ILE A 75 9.51 -1.12 -24.41
CA ILE A 75 10.17 -1.37 -23.11
C ILE A 75 11.40 -2.26 -23.29
N ARG A 76 11.31 -3.29 -24.16
CA ARG A 76 12.45 -4.15 -24.49
C ARG A 76 13.53 -3.40 -25.28
N GLU A 77 13.15 -2.72 -26.37
CA GLU A 77 14.09 -2.05 -27.31
C GLU A 77 14.79 -0.83 -26.69
N SER A 78 14.11 -0.11 -25.80
CA SER A 78 14.71 0.99 -25.04
C SER A 78 15.64 0.51 -23.91
N GLY A 79 15.69 -0.80 -23.63
CA GLY A 79 16.45 -1.38 -22.53
C GLY A 79 15.81 -1.20 -21.15
N LEU A 80 14.60 -0.66 -21.05
CA LEU A 80 13.86 -0.55 -19.78
C LEU A 80 13.57 -1.93 -19.17
N GLN A 81 13.31 -2.95 -19.99
CA GLN A 81 13.13 -4.33 -19.51
C GLN A 81 14.33 -4.81 -18.69
N ALA A 82 15.56 -4.57 -19.19
CA ALA A 82 16.80 -4.95 -18.50
C ALA A 82 17.05 -4.15 -17.21
N LYS A 83 16.36 -3.01 -17.04
CA LYS A 83 16.42 -2.16 -15.84
C LYS A 83 15.34 -2.51 -14.80
N GLY A 84 14.48 -3.48 -15.08
CA GLY A 84 13.50 -4.03 -14.13
C GLY A 84 12.04 -3.89 -14.54
N TYR A 85 11.71 -3.09 -15.56
CA TYR A 85 10.35 -2.92 -16.06
C TYR A 85 9.86 -4.20 -16.75
N ARG A 86 9.28 -5.11 -15.96
CA ARG A 86 8.98 -6.49 -16.37
C ARG A 86 7.51 -6.84 -16.41
N TYR A 87 6.64 -6.06 -15.77
CA TYR A 87 5.19 -6.28 -15.79
C TYR A 87 4.52 -5.50 -16.92
N ILE A 88 3.70 -6.17 -17.72
CA ILE A 88 2.85 -5.57 -18.76
C ILE A 88 1.39 -5.80 -18.34
N ASP A 89 0.79 -4.77 -17.78
CA ASP A 89 -0.51 -4.85 -17.13
C ASP A 89 -1.63 -4.38 -18.06
N LEU A 90 -2.55 -5.29 -18.36
CA LEU A 90 -3.79 -5.02 -19.08
C LEU A 90 -4.86 -4.55 -18.09
N ASP A 91 -5.18 -3.25 -18.15
CA ASP A 91 -6.24 -2.64 -17.35
C ASP A 91 -7.64 -2.83 -17.98
N ASP A 92 -8.67 -2.13 -17.48
CA ASP A 92 -10.07 -2.28 -17.89
C ASP A 92 -10.30 -2.07 -19.42
N GLY A 93 -11.33 -2.69 -19.98
CA GLY A 93 -11.72 -2.63 -21.40
C GLY A 93 -11.58 -3.94 -22.17
N TRP A 94 -10.98 -4.97 -21.58
CA TRP A 94 -10.64 -6.22 -22.26
C TRP A 94 -11.79 -7.23 -22.39
N TRP A 95 -12.79 -7.18 -21.50
CA TRP A 95 -13.94 -8.08 -21.48
C TRP A 95 -15.04 -7.65 -22.45
N LEU A 96 -15.70 -8.64 -23.06
CA LEU A 96 -16.93 -8.43 -23.82
C LEU A 96 -18.16 -8.55 -22.93
N LYS A 97 -18.26 -9.64 -22.14
CA LYS A 97 -19.37 -9.95 -21.22
C LYS A 97 -19.11 -11.22 -20.40
N ARG A 98 -19.94 -11.49 -19.40
CA ARG A 98 -20.00 -12.76 -18.66
C ARG A 98 -21.02 -13.72 -19.29
N ARG A 99 -20.59 -14.94 -19.62
CA ARG A 99 -21.46 -15.99 -20.17
C ARG A 99 -22.36 -16.58 -19.08
N GLN A 100 -23.67 -16.46 -19.23
CA GLN A 100 -24.62 -16.90 -18.20
C GLN A 100 -24.69 -18.40 -17.98
N SER A 101 -24.42 -19.22 -19.01
CA SER A 101 -24.54 -20.68 -18.90
C SER A 101 -23.51 -21.33 -17.96
N ASN A 102 -22.38 -20.67 -17.71
CA ASN A 102 -21.30 -21.22 -16.89
C ASN A 102 -20.55 -20.17 -16.05
N GLY A 103 -20.95 -18.91 -16.09
CA GLY A 103 -20.32 -17.82 -15.36
C GLY A 103 -18.96 -17.37 -15.90
N LYS A 104 -18.38 -17.97 -16.95
CA LYS A 104 -17.05 -17.57 -17.45
C LYS A 104 -17.08 -16.22 -18.17
N ILE A 105 -16.03 -15.41 -18.00
CA ILE A 105 -15.82 -14.20 -18.79
C ILE A 105 -15.53 -14.55 -20.26
N VAL A 106 -16.07 -13.75 -21.18
CA VAL A 106 -15.79 -13.77 -22.62
C VAL A 106 -14.94 -12.54 -22.95
N ILE A 107 -13.79 -12.76 -23.57
CA ILE A 107 -12.86 -11.70 -23.98
C ILE A 107 -13.41 -10.97 -25.22
N ARG A 108 -13.12 -9.68 -25.35
CA ARG A 108 -13.42 -8.88 -26.54
C ARG A 108 -12.41 -9.19 -27.65
N SER A 109 -12.63 -10.29 -28.36
CA SER A 109 -11.69 -10.76 -29.39
C SER A 109 -11.61 -9.87 -30.64
N SER A 110 -12.47 -8.85 -30.79
CA SER A 110 -12.29 -7.82 -31.81
C SER A 110 -11.07 -6.94 -31.55
N GLU A 111 -10.75 -6.69 -30.27
CA GLU A 111 -9.58 -5.90 -29.84
C GLU A 111 -8.39 -6.80 -29.49
N PHE A 112 -8.67 -8.06 -29.13
CA PHE A 112 -7.69 -9.08 -28.78
C PHE A 112 -7.84 -10.32 -29.68
N PRO A 113 -7.45 -10.24 -30.96
CA PRO A 113 -7.69 -11.31 -31.93
C PRO A 113 -7.00 -12.63 -31.56
N SER A 114 -5.85 -12.59 -30.88
CA SER A 114 -5.18 -13.82 -30.41
C SER A 114 -6.01 -14.60 -29.39
N ALA A 115 -6.99 -13.95 -28.76
CA ALA A 115 -7.82 -14.58 -27.75
C ALA A 115 -8.93 -15.48 -28.31
N LEU A 116 -9.25 -15.38 -29.61
CA LEU A 116 -10.28 -16.22 -30.22
C LEU A 116 -9.75 -17.62 -30.52
N MET A 117 -10.32 -18.62 -29.86
CA MET A 117 -9.92 -20.02 -30.06
C MET A 117 -10.69 -20.68 -31.22
N PRO A 118 -10.14 -21.74 -31.86
CA PRO A 118 -10.79 -22.41 -32.99
C PRO A 118 -12.20 -22.97 -32.70
N ASP A 119 -12.49 -23.29 -31.44
CA ASP A 119 -13.80 -23.78 -30.98
C ASP A 119 -14.80 -22.66 -30.65
N GLY A 120 -14.44 -21.40 -30.90
CA GLY A 120 -15.24 -20.21 -30.60
C GLY A 120 -15.25 -19.80 -29.12
N SER A 121 -14.46 -20.46 -28.27
CA SER A 121 -14.19 -19.97 -26.92
C SER A 121 -13.14 -18.84 -26.94
N THR A 122 -12.90 -18.21 -25.79
CA THR A 122 -11.89 -17.16 -25.67
C THR A 122 -10.87 -17.49 -24.58
N SER A 123 -9.58 -17.28 -24.86
CA SER A 123 -8.50 -17.48 -23.89
C SER A 123 -7.39 -16.44 -24.05
N PHE A 124 -6.91 -15.84 -22.96
CA PHE A 124 -5.73 -14.98 -23.03
C PHE A 124 -4.39 -15.72 -23.07
N ARG A 125 -4.41 -17.06 -22.99
CA ARG A 125 -3.19 -17.87 -22.99
C ARG A 125 -2.21 -17.56 -24.14
N PRO A 126 -2.66 -17.37 -25.39
CA PRO A 126 -1.74 -16.97 -26.47
C PRO A 126 -1.07 -15.61 -26.26
N LEU A 127 -1.79 -14.64 -25.69
CA LEU A 127 -1.25 -13.31 -25.37
C LEU A 127 -0.20 -13.40 -24.26
N THR A 128 -0.50 -14.09 -23.18
CA THR A 128 0.44 -14.30 -22.06
C THR A 128 1.67 -15.10 -22.51
N ASP A 129 1.51 -16.15 -23.32
CA ASP A 129 2.63 -16.93 -23.85
C ASP A 129 3.55 -16.04 -24.72
N THR A 130 2.96 -15.11 -25.48
CA THR A 130 3.72 -14.12 -26.27
C THR A 130 4.52 -13.20 -25.37
N LEU A 131 3.92 -12.66 -24.31
CA LEU A 131 4.60 -11.78 -23.35
C LEU A 131 5.71 -12.53 -22.58
N HIS A 132 5.45 -13.77 -22.16
CA HIS A 132 6.42 -14.64 -21.50
C HIS A 132 7.60 -14.97 -22.41
N ALA A 133 7.35 -15.28 -23.69
CA ALA A 133 8.39 -15.51 -24.68
C ALA A 133 9.25 -14.25 -24.94
N MET A 134 8.68 -13.06 -24.72
CA MET A 134 9.41 -11.78 -24.74
C MET A 134 10.18 -11.50 -23.43
N GLY A 135 10.06 -12.35 -22.40
CA GLY A 135 10.69 -12.18 -21.09
C GLY A 135 9.94 -11.26 -20.13
N PHE A 136 8.67 -10.95 -20.41
CA PHE A 136 7.80 -10.16 -19.53
C PHE A 136 6.95 -11.05 -18.63
N LYS A 137 6.34 -10.42 -17.63
CA LYS A 137 5.28 -10.91 -16.76
C LYS A 137 3.98 -10.23 -17.17
N ALA A 138 2.89 -10.98 -17.29
CA ALA A 138 1.60 -10.46 -17.75
C ALA A 138 0.70 -10.09 -16.56
N GLY A 139 0.12 -8.89 -16.57
CA GLY A 139 -0.85 -8.44 -15.57
C GLY A 139 -2.27 -8.32 -16.12
N ILE A 140 -3.26 -8.57 -15.26
CA ILE A 140 -4.69 -8.45 -15.57
C ILE A 140 -5.42 -7.60 -14.53
N TYR A 141 -6.48 -6.92 -14.97
CA TYR A 141 -7.37 -6.15 -14.12
C TYR A 141 -8.72 -6.86 -13.85
N SER A 142 -9.24 -6.69 -12.64
CA SER A 142 -10.62 -7.02 -12.26
C SER A 142 -11.15 -6.07 -11.17
N ASP A 143 -12.43 -6.21 -10.81
CA ASP A 143 -13.07 -5.47 -9.72
C ASP A 143 -13.65 -6.46 -8.71
N ILE A 144 -13.52 -6.18 -7.41
CA ILE A 144 -13.99 -7.10 -6.35
C ILE A 144 -15.52 -7.19 -6.25
N GLY A 145 -16.22 -6.18 -6.77
CA GLY A 145 -17.67 -6.07 -6.84
C GLY A 145 -18.26 -6.69 -8.10
N ARG A 146 -19.47 -6.26 -8.47
CA ARG A 146 -20.21 -6.81 -9.62
C ARG A 146 -19.76 -6.25 -10.96
N ASN A 147 -19.31 -5.01 -10.99
CA ASN A 147 -19.05 -4.24 -12.19
C ASN A 147 -17.76 -3.47 -12.04
N SER A 148 -17.05 -3.28 -13.15
CA SER A 148 -15.77 -2.60 -13.16
C SER A 148 -15.90 -1.08 -13.09
N CYS A 149 -14.77 -0.40 -12.88
CA CYS A 149 -14.75 1.06 -12.83
C CYS A 149 -15.08 1.72 -14.17
N ALA A 150 -14.61 1.19 -15.29
CA ALA A 150 -14.89 1.79 -16.59
C ALA A 150 -16.40 1.83 -16.89
N GLN A 151 -17.15 0.81 -16.43
CA GLN A 151 -18.61 0.75 -16.58
C GLN A 151 -19.33 1.91 -15.88
N LEU A 152 -18.73 2.46 -14.83
CA LEU A 152 -19.33 3.50 -14.00
C LEU A 152 -18.77 4.88 -14.29
N TYR A 153 -17.50 4.98 -14.71
CA TYR A 153 -16.79 6.25 -14.74
C TYR A 153 -16.22 6.61 -16.11
N SER A 154 -16.13 5.67 -17.07
CA SER A 154 -15.77 6.05 -18.44
C SER A 154 -16.90 6.88 -19.07
N THR A 155 -16.53 7.96 -19.76
CA THR A 155 -17.47 8.88 -20.41
C THR A 155 -17.58 8.66 -21.92
N ASP A 156 -16.69 7.86 -22.51
CA ASP A 156 -16.65 7.62 -23.97
C ASP A 156 -17.50 6.42 -24.42
N GLY A 157 -17.89 5.54 -23.49
CA GLY A 157 -18.63 4.31 -23.78
C GLY A 157 -17.83 3.26 -24.56
N VAL A 158 -16.53 3.47 -24.75
CA VAL A 158 -15.68 2.57 -25.54
C VAL A 158 -15.46 1.25 -24.78
N ASN A 159 -15.56 0.14 -25.51
CA ASN A 159 -15.26 -1.21 -25.02
C ASN A 159 -15.96 -1.63 -23.72
N GLN A 160 -17.15 -1.07 -23.45
CA GLN A 160 -17.95 -1.45 -22.29
C GLN A 160 -18.59 -2.84 -22.48
N PRO A 161 -18.74 -3.64 -21.39
CA PRO A 161 -19.45 -4.91 -21.43
C PRO A 161 -20.86 -4.78 -22.02
N VAL A 162 -21.27 -5.78 -22.80
CA VAL A 162 -22.55 -5.79 -23.55
C VAL A 162 -23.50 -6.90 -23.09
N GLY A 163 -24.78 -6.78 -23.49
CA GLY A 163 -25.82 -7.78 -23.23
C GLY A 163 -26.73 -7.41 -22.07
N THR A 164 -27.36 -8.44 -21.48
CA THR A 164 -28.26 -8.30 -20.33
C THR A 164 -27.55 -7.73 -19.10
N LEU A 165 -28.31 -7.31 -18.07
CA LEU A 165 -27.74 -6.86 -16.80
C LEU A 165 -26.74 -7.87 -16.22
N ALA A 166 -27.12 -9.15 -16.18
CA ALA A 166 -26.27 -10.19 -15.64
C ALA A 166 -25.05 -10.50 -16.52
N GLU A 167 -25.14 -10.34 -17.84
CA GLU A 167 -23.99 -10.47 -18.75
C GLU A 167 -22.98 -9.32 -18.59
N ARG A 168 -23.43 -8.15 -18.13
CA ARG A 168 -22.56 -6.99 -17.90
C ARG A 168 -21.91 -6.99 -16.52
N GLU A 169 -22.27 -7.90 -15.61
CA GLU A 169 -21.63 -8.07 -14.29
C GLU A 169 -20.31 -8.86 -14.43
N VAL A 170 -19.25 -8.17 -14.82
CA VAL A 170 -17.92 -8.76 -15.13
C VAL A 170 -16.93 -8.77 -13.95
N GLY A 171 -17.27 -8.16 -12.81
CA GLY A 171 -16.44 -8.19 -11.61
C GLY A 171 -16.47 -9.55 -10.89
N LEU A 172 -15.62 -9.71 -9.88
CA LEU A 172 -15.35 -10.97 -9.16
C LEU A 172 -16.45 -11.36 -8.17
N PHE A 173 -17.40 -10.47 -7.85
CA PHE A 173 -18.39 -10.77 -6.80
C PHE A 173 -19.22 -12.01 -7.13
N GLY A 174 -19.07 -13.06 -6.32
CA GLY A 174 -19.69 -14.38 -6.54
C GLY A 174 -18.92 -15.32 -7.47
N HIS A 175 -17.79 -14.88 -8.04
CA HIS A 175 -16.98 -15.61 -9.02
C HIS A 175 -15.49 -15.72 -8.67
N VAL A 176 -15.04 -15.23 -7.51
CA VAL A 176 -13.60 -15.18 -7.11
C VAL A 176 -12.85 -16.49 -7.40
N ASP A 177 -13.29 -17.63 -6.86
CA ASP A 177 -12.57 -18.91 -7.05
C ASP A 177 -12.52 -19.33 -8.53
N GLN A 178 -13.62 -19.13 -9.27
CA GLN A 178 -13.72 -19.47 -10.69
C GLN A 178 -12.80 -18.60 -11.55
N ASP A 179 -12.84 -17.29 -11.34
CA ASP A 179 -12.17 -16.31 -12.19
C ASP A 179 -10.67 -16.25 -11.86
N ILE A 180 -10.27 -16.41 -10.60
CA ILE A 180 -8.84 -16.51 -10.26
C ILE A 180 -8.21 -17.79 -10.83
N ARG A 181 -8.92 -18.92 -10.83
CA ARG A 181 -8.47 -20.12 -11.56
C ARG A 181 -8.32 -19.84 -13.06
N LEU A 182 -9.29 -19.16 -13.66
CA LEU A 182 -9.25 -18.82 -15.08
C LEU A 182 -8.04 -17.93 -15.41
N TYR A 183 -7.79 -16.90 -14.60
CA TYR A 183 -6.74 -15.92 -14.88
C TYR A 183 -5.34 -16.51 -14.65
N PHE A 184 -5.14 -17.27 -13.58
CA PHE A 184 -3.80 -17.74 -13.21
C PHE A 184 -3.49 -19.14 -13.75
N ALA A 185 -4.39 -20.10 -13.59
CA ALA A 185 -4.13 -21.48 -14.02
C ALA A 185 -4.40 -21.68 -15.52
N ASP A 186 -5.50 -21.15 -16.04
CA ASP A 186 -5.88 -21.39 -17.44
C ASP A 186 -5.19 -20.38 -18.39
N TRP A 187 -5.17 -19.09 -18.03
CA TRP A 187 -4.58 -18.04 -18.88
C TRP A 187 -3.12 -17.75 -18.58
N GLY A 188 -2.60 -18.00 -17.37
CA GLY A 188 -1.18 -17.81 -17.08
C GLY A 188 -0.77 -16.36 -16.82
N PHE A 189 -1.62 -15.55 -16.20
CA PHE A 189 -1.23 -14.23 -15.70
C PHE A 189 -0.34 -14.32 -14.46
N ASP A 190 0.52 -13.32 -14.26
CA ASP A 190 1.49 -13.21 -13.17
C ASP A 190 1.15 -12.07 -12.20
N LEU A 191 0.25 -11.15 -12.57
CA LEU A 191 -0.17 -10.04 -11.73
C LEU A 191 -1.67 -9.85 -11.85
N ILE A 192 -2.33 -9.54 -10.74
CA ILE A 192 -3.72 -9.05 -10.76
C ILE A 192 -3.87 -7.75 -9.99
N LYS A 193 -4.46 -6.75 -10.63
CA LYS A 193 -5.00 -5.53 -10.00
C LYS A 193 -6.49 -5.74 -9.75
N VAL A 194 -6.92 -5.64 -8.49
CA VAL A 194 -8.33 -5.80 -8.10
C VAL A 194 -8.87 -4.50 -7.53
N ASP A 195 -9.88 -3.96 -8.19
CA ASP A 195 -10.53 -2.68 -7.89
C ASP A 195 -11.72 -2.80 -6.93
N ALA A 196 -12.32 -1.66 -6.52
CA ALA A 196 -13.43 -1.61 -5.57
C ALA A 196 -14.67 -0.82 -6.01
N CYS A 197 -14.81 -0.49 -7.30
CA CYS A 197 -15.94 0.30 -7.81
C CYS A 197 -17.29 -0.38 -7.57
N GLY A 198 -17.39 -1.69 -7.82
CA GLY A 198 -18.64 -2.42 -7.68
C GLY A 198 -19.15 -2.51 -6.24
N ILE A 199 -18.29 -2.32 -5.23
CA ILE A 199 -18.66 -2.30 -3.80
C ILE A 199 -18.76 -0.90 -3.20
N ARG A 200 -18.47 0.15 -3.99
CA ARG A 200 -18.48 1.57 -3.60
C ARG A 200 -19.64 2.34 -4.22
N ALA A 201 -19.92 2.12 -5.50
CA ALA A 201 -20.69 3.06 -6.32
C ALA A 201 -22.14 2.64 -6.64
N LEU A 202 -22.51 1.38 -6.37
CA LEU A 202 -23.77 0.76 -6.79
C LEU A 202 -24.87 0.75 -5.71
N THR A 203 -24.94 1.79 -4.88
CA THR A 203 -25.99 1.89 -3.85
C THR A 203 -27.39 1.94 -4.47
N PRO A 204 -28.46 1.54 -3.74
CA PRO A 204 -29.85 1.65 -4.22
C PRO A 204 -30.23 3.07 -4.69
N GLU A 205 -29.60 4.09 -4.10
CA GLU A 205 -29.86 5.50 -4.38
C GLU A 205 -29.06 6.06 -5.54
N SER A 206 -28.03 5.34 -6.00
CA SER A 206 -27.15 5.77 -7.09
C SER A 206 -27.92 5.99 -8.39
N LYS A 207 -27.49 6.95 -9.21
CA LYS A 207 -28.09 7.24 -10.51
C LYS A 207 -28.07 6.02 -11.46
N TRP A 208 -27.05 5.19 -11.30
CA TRP A 208 -26.81 3.95 -12.06
C TRP A 208 -27.88 2.89 -11.80
N VAL A 209 -28.23 2.71 -10.53
CA VAL A 209 -29.24 1.74 -10.11
C VAL A 209 -30.65 2.27 -10.39
N LYS A 210 -30.92 3.55 -10.08
CA LYS A 210 -32.23 4.17 -10.34
C LYS A 210 -32.62 4.21 -11.82
N SER A 211 -31.63 4.34 -12.72
CA SER A 211 -31.86 4.28 -14.16
C SER A 211 -32.00 2.86 -14.70
N GLY A 212 -31.86 1.84 -13.86
CA GLY A 212 -31.91 0.43 -14.26
C GLY A 212 -30.69 -0.03 -15.05
N GLN A 213 -29.61 0.76 -15.09
CA GLN A 213 -28.39 0.40 -15.83
C GLN A 213 -27.59 -0.70 -15.12
N PHE A 214 -27.65 -0.75 -13.78
CA PHE A 214 -26.93 -1.70 -12.95
C PHE A 214 -27.78 -2.19 -11.77
N ARG A 215 -27.42 -3.36 -11.22
CA ARG A 215 -28.08 -3.91 -10.04
C ARG A 215 -27.54 -3.24 -8.78
N ALA A 216 -28.43 -2.98 -7.82
CA ALA A 216 -28.03 -2.50 -6.50
C ALA A 216 -27.10 -3.47 -5.79
N MET A 217 -26.11 -2.93 -5.10
CA MET A 217 -25.29 -3.60 -4.10
C MET A 217 -25.17 -2.67 -2.89
N PRO A 218 -25.47 -3.14 -1.66
CA PRO A 218 -25.19 -2.35 -0.46
C PRO A 218 -23.70 -1.95 -0.46
N PRO A 219 -23.37 -0.65 -0.30
CA PRO A 219 -21.98 -0.22 -0.31
C PRO A 219 -21.27 -0.81 0.91
N LEU A 220 -20.17 -1.51 0.66
CA LEU A 220 -19.24 -1.88 1.73
C LEU A 220 -18.24 -0.75 1.99
N VAL A 221 -17.92 0.02 0.95
CA VAL A 221 -17.13 1.24 1.04
C VAL A 221 -18.04 2.44 0.85
N ASP A 222 -18.15 3.28 1.89
CA ASP A 222 -18.92 4.52 1.83
C ASP A 222 -17.97 5.72 1.71
N SER A 223 -17.86 6.25 0.49
CA SER A 223 -16.98 7.40 0.22
C SER A 223 -17.43 8.73 0.84
N GLY A 224 -18.66 8.80 1.33
CA GLY A 224 -19.19 9.96 2.05
C GLY A 224 -19.04 9.85 3.58
N SER A 225 -18.73 8.67 4.10
CA SER A 225 -18.58 8.44 5.53
C SER A 225 -17.65 7.28 5.86
N LEU A 226 -16.47 7.61 6.39
CA LEU A 226 -15.52 6.61 6.92
C LEU A 226 -16.19 5.68 7.93
N GLY A 227 -17.04 6.21 8.81
CA GLY A 227 -17.70 5.44 9.87
C GLY A 227 -18.82 4.50 9.39
N ARG A 228 -19.30 4.63 8.14
CA ARG A 228 -20.29 3.70 7.55
C ARG A 228 -19.64 2.59 6.70
N THR A 229 -18.33 2.66 6.47
CA THR A 229 -17.58 1.65 5.72
C THR A 229 -17.43 0.37 6.55
N ASP A 230 -17.79 -0.78 5.97
CA ASP A 230 -17.66 -2.10 6.58
C ASP A 230 -16.26 -2.68 6.29
N ILE A 231 -15.28 -2.24 7.09
CA ILE A 231 -13.87 -2.65 6.93
C ILE A 231 -13.69 -4.18 6.99
N PRO A 232 -14.29 -4.92 7.96
CA PRO A 232 -14.20 -6.38 7.99
C PRO A 232 -14.71 -7.06 6.72
N ALA A 233 -15.86 -6.62 6.18
CA ALA A 233 -16.42 -7.21 4.96
C ALA A 233 -15.55 -6.94 3.73
N VAL A 234 -15.01 -5.72 3.60
CA VAL A 234 -14.06 -5.38 2.54
C VAL A 234 -12.82 -6.26 2.63
N ARG A 235 -12.19 -6.36 3.80
CA ARG A 235 -11.02 -7.23 4.03
C ARG A 235 -11.33 -8.69 3.64
N ALA A 236 -12.50 -9.21 4.03
CA ALA A 236 -12.89 -10.58 3.73
C ALA A 236 -12.98 -10.86 2.23
N LEU A 237 -13.50 -9.92 1.44
CA LEU A 237 -13.55 -10.05 -0.02
C LEU A 237 -12.14 -10.12 -0.62
N TYR A 238 -11.26 -9.19 -0.25
CA TYR A 238 -9.88 -9.18 -0.74
C TYR A 238 -9.08 -10.41 -0.28
N GLN A 239 -9.33 -10.92 0.93
CA GLN A 239 -8.76 -12.16 1.44
C GLN A 239 -9.22 -13.39 0.65
N SER A 240 -10.44 -13.40 0.14
CA SER A 240 -10.95 -14.51 -0.69
C SER A 240 -10.17 -14.64 -2.00
N VAL A 241 -9.75 -13.52 -2.59
CA VAL A 241 -8.87 -13.50 -3.77
C VAL A 241 -7.48 -14.04 -3.41
N ALA A 242 -6.88 -13.57 -2.31
CA ALA A 242 -5.59 -14.09 -1.84
C ALA A 242 -5.62 -15.62 -1.60
N THR A 243 -6.73 -16.12 -1.05
CA THR A 243 -6.96 -17.56 -0.84
C THR A 243 -7.05 -18.31 -2.17
N ALA A 244 -7.75 -17.76 -3.16
CA ALA A 244 -7.86 -18.36 -4.48
C ALA A 244 -6.53 -18.33 -5.24
N LEU A 245 -5.73 -17.25 -5.11
CA LEU A 245 -4.39 -17.15 -5.68
C LEU A 245 -3.48 -18.23 -5.13
N ALA A 246 -3.41 -18.39 -3.80
CA ALA A 246 -2.61 -19.44 -3.17
C ALA A 246 -3.03 -20.86 -3.63
N LYS A 247 -4.31 -21.07 -3.94
CA LYS A 247 -4.84 -22.34 -4.43
C LYS A 247 -4.49 -22.62 -5.89
N TYR A 248 -4.55 -21.60 -6.76
CA TYR A 248 -4.41 -21.77 -8.21
C TYR A 248 -3.07 -21.33 -8.79
N ASN A 249 -2.21 -20.71 -7.97
CA ASN A 249 -0.82 -20.43 -8.29
C ASN A 249 0.09 -20.79 -7.08
N PRO A 250 0.22 -22.09 -6.75
CA PRO A 250 0.82 -22.55 -5.49
C PRO A 250 2.34 -22.36 -5.40
N ASP A 251 3.03 -22.03 -6.50
CA ASP A 251 4.45 -21.65 -6.45
C ASP A 251 4.66 -20.23 -5.92
N GLY A 252 3.59 -19.43 -5.82
CA GLY A 252 3.62 -18.06 -5.32
C GLY A 252 4.26 -17.06 -6.29
N ASP A 253 4.46 -17.40 -7.56
CA ASP A 253 5.03 -16.47 -8.55
C ASP A 253 3.94 -15.55 -9.13
N TYR A 254 3.35 -14.72 -8.26
CA TYR A 254 2.37 -13.70 -8.65
C TYR A 254 2.50 -12.40 -7.85
N VAL A 255 1.95 -11.32 -8.37
CA VAL A 255 1.74 -10.05 -7.66
C VAL A 255 0.26 -9.76 -7.50
N TYR A 256 -0.17 -9.47 -6.28
CA TYR A 256 -1.55 -9.05 -5.99
C TYR A 256 -1.62 -7.57 -5.59
N SER A 257 -2.20 -6.74 -6.45
CA SER A 257 -2.43 -5.31 -6.25
C SER A 257 -3.86 -5.02 -5.80
N LEU A 258 -3.99 -4.37 -4.64
CA LEU A 258 -5.26 -3.98 -4.03
C LEU A 258 -5.59 -2.53 -4.39
N CYS A 259 -6.55 -2.32 -5.28
CA CYS A 259 -6.97 -1.02 -5.78
C CYS A 259 -8.28 -0.57 -5.11
N LEU A 260 -8.20 -0.19 -3.83
CA LEU A 260 -9.34 0.41 -3.09
C LEU A 260 -9.03 1.80 -2.55
N TRP A 261 -8.05 2.47 -3.15
CA TRP A 261 -7.85 3.92 -3.01
C TRP A 261 -7.64 4.45 -1.59
N GLY A 262 -6.96 3.72 -0.71
CA GLY A 262 -6.85 4.13 0.69
C GLY A 262 -8.13 3.97 1.51
N ALA A 263 -9.24 3.51 0.92
CA ALA A 263 -10.52 3.32 1.60
C ALA A 263 -10.49 2.11 2.53
N ALA A 264 -11.51 2.00 3.38
CA ALA A 264 -11.66 0.91 4.36
C ALA A 264 -10.42 0.69 5.24
N ASP A 265 -9.67 1.76 5.56
CA ASP A 265 -8.43 1.72 6.33
C ASP A 265 -7.45 0.64 5.83
N VAL A 266 -7.35 0.50 4.51
CA VAL A 266 -6.51 -0.49 3.81
C VAL A 266 -5.07 -0.53 4.33
N ARG A 267 -4.54 0.62 4.77
CA ARG A 267 -3.22 0.76 5.42
C ARG A 267 -3.01 -0.28 6.53
N ALA A 268 -4.03 -0.52 7.37
CA ALA A 268 -3.89 -1.38 8.55
C ALA A 268 -3.82 -2.87 8.21
N TRP A 269 -4.41 -3.31 7.10
CA TRP A 269 -4.64 -4.75 6.84
C TRP A 269 -4.20 -5.25 5.46
N ALA A 270 -4.02 -4.40 4.43
CA ALA A 270 -3.65 -4.88 3.10
C ALA A 270 -2.28 -5.57 3.06
N LYS A 271 -1.36 -5.11 3.91
CA LYS A 271 -0.05 -5.75 4.09
C LYS A 271 -0.14 -7.20 4.54
N ASP A 272 -1.27 -7.65 5.08
CA ASP A 272 -1.50 -9.05 5.46
C ASP A 272 -2.13 -9.87 4.32
N VAL A 273 -2.55 -9.23 3.22
CA VAL A 273 -3.41 -9.82 2.17
C VAL A 273 -2.75 -9.83 0.80
N GLY A 274 -2.10 -8.73 0.41
CA GLY A 274 -1.55 -8.56 -0.94
C GLY A 274 -0.12 -8.05 -0.95
N ASN A 275 0.34 -7.68 -2.15
CA ASN A 275 1.71 -7.26 -2.39
C ASN A 275 1.87 -5.76 -2.61
N MET A 276 0.77 -5.07 -2.89
CA MET A 276 0.72 -3.61 -2.88
C MET A 276 -0.73 -3.16 -2.66
N SER A 277 -0.90 -1.94 -2.16
CA SER A 277 -2.22 -1.35 -2.01
C SER A 277 -2.24 0.13 -2.31
N ARG A 278 -3.20 0.53 -3.15
CA ARG A 278 -3.44 1.93 -3.51
C ARG A 278 -3.74 2.78 -2.29
N THR A 279 -3.10 3.93 -2.16
CA THR A 279 -3.22 4.82 -0.97
C THR A 279 -4.18 5.99 -1.15
N SER A 280 -4.56 6.31 -2.39
CA SER A 280 -5.48 7.40 -2.74
C SER A 280 -6.42 7.02 -3.89
N ASP A 281 -7.47 7.82 -4.14
CA ASP A 281 -8.20 7.84 -5.42
C ASP A 281 -7.19 8.02 -6.59
N ASP A 282 -7.62 7.89 -7.84
CA ASP A 282 -6.73 7.85 -9.01
C ASP A 282 -5.93 9.14 -9.24
N ILE A 283 -4.62 9.00 -9.48
CA ILE A 283 -3.76 10.12 -9.86
C ILE A 283 -4.25 10.76 -11.18
N ALA A 284 -3.76 11.94 -11.52
CA ALA A 284 -4.06 12.66 -12.75
C ALA A 284 -2.80 13.44 -13.17
N PRO A 285 -2.68 13.88 -14.44
CA PRO A 285 -1.49 14.56 -14.93
C PRO A 285 -1.41 16.05 -14.49
N THR A 286 -1.71 16.32 -13.22
CA THR A 286 -1.61 17.64 -12.61
C THR A 286 -0.77 17.58 -11.34
N TRP A 287 0.01 18.63 -11.08
CA TRP A 287 0.90 18.72 -9.94
C TRP A 287 0.17 18.51 -8.62
N GLY A 288 -0.98 19.16 -8.46
CA GLY A 288 -1.75 19.07 -7.22
C GLY A 288 -2.28 17.67 -6.95
N ARG A 289 -2.63 16.92 -8.01
CA ARG A 289 -3.08 15.53 -7.87
C ARG A 289 -1.93 14.59 -7.52
N MET A 290 -0.75 14.83 -8.07
CA MET A 290 0.47 14.11 -7.67
C MET A 290 0.82 14.37 -6.20
N LEU A 291 0.79 15.62 -5.74
CA LEU A 291 1.00 15.98 -4.33
C LEU A 291 0.00 15.28 -3.40
N HIS A 292 -1.27 15.23 -3.79
CA HIS A 292 -2.27 14.50 -3.02
C HIS A 292 -1.91 13.02 -2.86
N SER A 293 -1.55 12.37 -3.97
CA SER A 293 -1.23 10.94 -4.00
C SER A 293 0.03 10.65 -3.16
N LEU A 294 1.06 11.49 -3.32
CA LEU A 294 2.26 11.49 -2.47
C LEU A 294 1.92 11.58 -0.98
N ASP A 295 1.12 12.56 -0.58
CA ASP A 295 0.81 12.82 0.83
C ASP A 295 -0.02 11.71 1.48
N THR A 296 -0.73 10.89 0.69
CA THR A 296 -1.40 9.69 1.20
C THR A 296 -0.44 8.55 1.54
N ALA A 297 0.75 8.51 0.94
CA ALA A 297 1.73 7.42 1.08
C ALA A 297 2.96 7.80 1.92
N VAL A 298 3.42 9.06 1.86
CA VAL A 298 4.68 9.51 2.47
C VAL A 298 4.74 9.32 3.99
N ARG A 299 3.57 9.30 4.66
CA ARG A 299 3.43 9.06 6.11
C ARG A 299 3.08 7.62 6.47
N ARG A 300 3.40 6.68 5.60
CA ARG A 300 3.17 5.24 5.83
C ARG A 300 4.43 4.38 5.72
N PRO A 301 5.64 4.87 6.08
CA PRO A 301 6.86 4.10 5.85
C PRO A 301 6.86 2.74 6.56
N LEU A 302 6.26 2.65 7.75
CA LEU A 302 6.13 1.41 8.52
C LEU A 302 5.10 0.41 7.96
N TYR A 303 4.33 0.79 6.94
CA TYR A 303 3.32 -0.07 6.30
C TYR A 303 3.77 -0.57 4.92
N ALA A 304 4.99 -0.23 4.51
CA ALA A 304 5.67 -0.77 3.36
C ALA A 304 6.90 -1.58 3.82
N HIS A 305 7.05 -2.78 3.26
CA HIS A 305 8.18 -3.66 3.54
C HIS A 305 8.29 -4.71 2.42
N PRO A 306 9.41 -5.43 2.29
CA PRO A 306 9.53 -6.54 1.34
C PRO A 306 8.32 -7.48 1.40
N GLY A 307 7.62 -7.62 0.26
CA GLY A 307 6.39 -8.39 0.13
C GLY A 307 5.08 -7.58 0.13
N SER A 308 5.08 -6.30 0.56
CA SER A 308 3.91 -5.41 0.57
C SER A 308 4.30 -3.93 0.46
N TRP A 309 3.80 -3.22 -0.55
CA TRP A 309 4.20 -1.83 -0.86
C TRP A 309 3.02 -0.84 -0.81
N ASN A 310 3.28 0.39 -0.37
CA ASN A 310 2.33 1.48 -0.53
C ASN A 310 2.32 1.90 -2.00
N ASP A 311 1.14 1.96 -2.62
CA ASP A 311 0.98 2.34 -4.02
C ASP A 311 0.31 3.71 -4.15
N PRO A 312 1.08 4.80 -4.34
CA PRO A 312 0.55 6.14 -4.65
C PRO A 312 0.06 6.29 -6.10
N ASP A 313 -0.19 5.18 -6.81
CA ASP A 313 -0.69 5.06 -8.18
C ASP A 313 0.39 5.19 -9.28
N MET A 314 0.00 4.90 -10.52
CA MET A 314 0.87 4.86 -11.70
C MET A 314 1.58 6.19 -12.00
N LEU A 315 2.70 6.12 -12.72
CA LEU A 315 3.44 7.28 -13.21
C LEU A 315 2.70 7.96 -14.37
N TYR A 316 2.42 9.26 -14.26
CA TYR A 316 1.84 10.10 -15.33
C TYR A 316 2.89 10.83 -16.19
N ILE A 317 4.17 10.48 -16.04
CA ILE A 317 5.29 11.04 -16.79
C ILE A 317 5.05 10.89 -18.30
N GLY A 318 5.10 12.01 -19.02
CA GLY A 318 4.76 12.14 -20.45
C GLY A 318 3.44 12.86 -20.73
N THR A 319 2.65 13.21 -19.70
CA THR A 319 1.34 13.86 -19.87
C THR A 319 1.16 15.05 -18.92
N GLY A 320 0.52 16.13 -19.41
CA GLY A 320 0.13 17.30 -18.62
C GLY A 320 1.31 17.96 -17.91
N ASP A 321 1.20 18.19 -16.60
CA ASP A 321 2.26 18.82 -15.79
C ASP A 321 3.58 18.00 -15.73
N PHE A 322 3.65 16.82 -16.37
CA PHE A 322 4.80 15.91 -16.38
C PHE A 322 5.26 15.52 -17.79
N ASP A 323 4.91 16.29 -18.82
CA ASP A 323 5.30 16.03 -20.20
C ASP A 323 6.75 16.44 -20.53
N ALA A 324 7.12 16.34 -21.81
CA ALA A 324 8.46 16.65 -22.31
C ALA A 324 8.83 18.15 -22.20
N GLU A 325 7.86 19.05 -22.04
CA GLU A 325 8.08 20.48 -21.79
C GLU A 325 8.25 20.77 -20.29
N HIS A 326 7.83 19.85 -19.42
CA HIS A 326 7.83 19.98 -17.96
C HIS A 326 8.75 18.96 -17.25
N LEU A 327 9.94 18.71 -17.81
CA LEU A 327 10.87 17.68 -17.32
C LEU A 327 11.25 17.82 -15.83
N THR A 328 11.30 19.04 -15.27
CA THR A 328 11.58 19.22 -13.83
C THR A 328 10.52 18.54 -12.96
N ALA A 329 9.24 18.74 -13.27
CA ALA A 329 8.14 18.12 -12.55
C ALA A 329 8.09 16.61 -12.81
N ALA A 330 8.37 16.17 -14.05
CA ALA A 330 8.47 14.75 -14.38
C ALA A 330 9.58 14.02 -13.60
N ARG A 331 10.76 14.64 -13.47
CA ARG A 331 11.87 14.13 -12.66
C ARG A 331 11.52 14.06 -11.18
N SER A 332 10.82 15.06 -10.65
CA SER A 332 10.33 15.06 -9.26
C SER A 332 9.36 13.92 -9.01
N HIS A 333 8.38 13.71 -9.90
CA HIS A 333 7.43 12.62 -9.77
C HIS A 333 8.14 11.25 -9.73
N PHE A 334 9.13 11.02 -10.61
CA PHE A 334 9.92 9.78 -10.60
C PHE A 334 10.75 9.60 -9.32
N ALA A 335 11.49 10.63 -8.92
CA ALA A 335 12.36 10.58 -7.76
C ALA A 335 11.58 10.35 -6.46
N LEU A 336 10.41 10.98 -6.31
CA LEU A 336 9.57 10.82 -5.13
C LEU A 336 8.98 9.42 -5.03
N TRP A 337 8.50 8.85 -6.14
CA TRP A 337 8.01 7.46 -6.16
C TRP A 337 9.12 6.48 -5.77
N ALA A 338 10.33 6.67 -6.33
CA ALA A 338 11.48 5.85 -5.99
C ALA A 338 11.92 5.95 -4.53
N MET A 339 11.79 7.13 -3.91
CA MET A 339 12.05 7.30 -2.46
C MET A 339 11.00 6.61 -1.60
N LEU A 340 9.78 6.41 -2.12
CA LEU A 340 8.69 5.78 -1.39
C LEU A 340 8.68 4.25 -1.44
N ASP A 341 9.54 3.62 -2.24
CA ASP A 341 9.42 2.21 -2.63
C ASP A 341 8.06 1.91 -3.25
N ALA A 342 7.58 2.86 -4.06
CA ALA A 342 6.32 2.73 -4.77
C ALA A 342 6.49 1.83 -6.01
N PRO A 343 5.46 1.06 -6.41
CA PRO A 343 5.48 0.40 -7.71
C PRO A 343 5.74 1.41 -8.84
N LEU A 344 6.76 1.17 -9.66
CA LEU A 344 7.12 2.05 -10.79
C LEU A 344 6.39 1.58 -12.05
N MET A 345 5.09 1.86 -12.11
CA MET A 345 4.21 1.48 -13.22
C MET A 345 4.05 2.65 -14.19
N ILE A 346 4.61 2.54 -15.40
CA ILE A 346 4.49 3.55 -16.45
C ILE A 346 3.05 3.58 -16.97
N GLY A 347 2.38 4.74 -16.89
CA GLY A 347 1.02 4.96 -17.39
C GLY A 347 0.94 5.73 -18.72
N TYR A 348 1.99 5.69 -19.55
CA TYR A 348 2.08 6.52 -20.75
C TYR A 348 2.02 5.72 -22.06
N ASP A 349 1.52 6.33 -23.14
CA ASP A 349 1.60 5.76 -24.49
C ASP A 349 3.05 5.85 -24.99
N LEU A 350 3.84 4.81 -24.69
CA LEU A 350 5.27 4.76 -25.00
C LEU A 350 5.60 4.92 -26.48
N ARG A 351 4.64 4.72 -27.39
CA ARG A 351 4.81 4.99 -28.84
C ARG A 351 5.02 6.47 -29.14
N LYS A 352 4.72 7.34 -28.17
CA LYS A 352 4.92 8.79 -28.22
C LYS A 352 6.09 9.24 -27.33
N ALA A 353 6.73 8.34 -26.59
CA ALA A 353 7.80 8.70 -25.67
C ALA A 353 9.04 9.12 -26.45
N ASP A 354 9.56 10.30 -26.12
CA ASP A 354 10.83 10.78 -26.63
C ASP A 354 11.99 10.36 -25.71
N LYS A 355 13.22 10.64 -26.15
CA LYS A 355 14.42 10.27 -25.41
C LYS A 355 14.48 10.88 -23.99
N PRO A 356 14.18 12.17 -23.77
CA PRO A 356 14.16 12.75 -22.43
C PRO A 356 13.24 12.01 -21.45
N LEU A 357 12.04 11.60 -21.86
CA LEU A 357 11.13 10.83 -21.01
C LEU A 357 11.67 9.42 -20.73
N LEU A 358 12.19 8.74 -21.76
CA LEU A 358 12.83 7.43 -21.61
C LEU A 358 14.08 7.48 -20.71
N ASP A 359 14.83 8.58 -20.73
CA ASP A 359 15.99 8.78 -19.86
C ASP A 359 15.58 8.95 -18.38
N ILE A 360 14.40 9.52 -18.10
CA ILE A 360 13.84 9.58 -16.74
C ILE A 360 13.51 8.17 -16.25
N PHE A 361 12.67 7.42 -17.00
CA PHE A 361 12.33 6.04 -16.67
C PHE A 361 13.58 5.16 -16.58
N GLY A 362 14.61 5.46 -17.38
CA GLY A 362 15.82 4.68 -17.48
C GLY A 362 16.93 5.05 -16.49
N ASN A 363 16.72 5.97 -15.55
CA ASN A 363 17.78 6.38 -14.62
C ASN A 363 18.09 5.26 -13.61
N THR A 364 19.16 4.50 -13.86
CA THR A 364 19.56 3.35 -13.03
C THR A 364 19.98 3.72 -11.62
N ALA A 365 20.48 4.94 -11.39
CA ALA A 365 20.88 5.38 -10.06
C ALA A 365 19.67 5.60 -9.15
N ILE A 366 18.57 6.14 -9.69
CA ILE A 366 17.32 6.35 -8.96
C ILE A 366 16.52 5.05 -8.84
N ILE A 367 16.48 4.23 -9.90
CA ILE A 367 15.90 2.88 -9.83
C ILE A 367 16.56 2.05 -8.71
N ALA A 368 17.87 2.18 -8.52
CA ALA A 368 18.57 1.47 -7.45
C ALA A 368 18.17 1.92 -6.03
N VAL A 369 17.61 3.12 -5.86
CA VAL A 369 17.05 3.59 -4.58
C VAL A 369 15.75 2.87 -4.29
N ASP A 370 14.85 2.81 -5.27
CA ASP A 370 13.57 2.09 -5.21
C ASP A 370 13.76 0.57 -5.02
N GLN A 371 14.70 0.00 -5.78
CA GLN A 371 15.01 -1.43 -5.80
C GLN A 371 16.06 -1.84 -4.75
N ASP A 372 16.30 -1.01 -3.73
CA ASP A 372 17.23 -1.34 -2.65
C ASP A 372 16.69 -2.48 -1.78
N ARG A 373 17.54 -3.49 -1.52
CA ARG A 373 17.15 -4.73 -0.84
C ARG A 373 16.79 -4.58 0.64
N ALA A 374 17.08 -3.43 1.27
CA ALA A 374 16.59 -3.18 2.60
C ALA A 374 15.07 -2.98 2.62
N GLY A 375 14.48 -2.54 1.49
CA GLY A 375 13.04 -2.32 1.37
C GLY A 375 12.51 -1.25 2.33
N ASN A 376 13.34 -0.28 2.67
CA ASN A 376 12.98 0.83 3.53
C ASN A 376 12.36 1.95 2.69
N GLN A 377 11.05 2.18 2.82
CA GLN A 377 10.46 3.43 2.37
C GLN A 377 11.14 4.63 3.08
N ALA A 378 11.30 5.76 2.39
CA ALA A 378 11.84 6.98 3.02
C ALA A 378 10.94 7.53 4.13
N VAL A 379 11.58 8.12 5.14
CA VAL A 379 10.93 8.85 6.24
C VAL A 379 11.08 10.35 6.04
N LEU A 380 10.14 11.13 6.56
CA LEU A 380 10.21 12.60 6.55
C LEU A 380 11.19 13.08 7.62
N ALA A 381 12.34 13.62 7.19
CA ALA A 381 13.29 14.30 8.07
C ALA A 381 12.97 15.81 8.23
N PHE A 382 12.23 16.37 7.28
CA PHE A 382 11.63 17.70 7.36
C PHE A 382 10.32 17.71 6.57
N ASP A 383 9.32 18.44 7.08
CA ASP A 383 7.98 18.44 6.53
C ASP A 383 7.29 19.79 6.72
N SER A 384 6.99 20.46 5.61
CA SER A 384 6.13 21.65 5.55
C SER A 384 5.31 21.63 4.26
N ASP A 385 4.37 22.58 4.14
CA ASP A 385 3.55 22.74 2.94
C ASP A 385 4.39 23.09 1.69
N ASP A 386 5.55 23.74 1.90
CA ASP A 386 6.41 24.26 0.83
C ASP A 386 7.58 23.34 0.49
N VAL A 387 8.20 22.72 1.49
CA VAL A 387 9.40 21.89 1.31
C VAL A 387 9.37 20.64 2.17
N GLN A 388 9.81 19.52 1.60
CA GLN A 388 10.00 18.26 2.31
C GLN A 388 11.42 17.74 2.10
N ILE A 389 11.97 17.10 3.14
CA ILE A 389 13.22 16.34 3.05
C ILE A 389 12.89 14.90 3.42
N LEU A 390 13.08 13.99 2.47
CA LEU A 390 12.87 12.55 2.63
C LEU A 390 14.23 11.86 2.76
N VAL A 391 14.36 10.96 3.74
CA VAL A 391 15.60 10.22 3.99
C VAL A 391 15.30 8.73 4.04
N LYS A 392 16.08 7.94 3.31
CA LYS A 392 15.97 6.48 3.25
C LYS A 392 17.32 5.85 3.59
N THR A 393 17.32 4.84 4.46
CA THR A 393 18.53 4.03 4.71
C THR A 393 18.60 2.88 3.72
N LEU A 394 19.71 2.80 2.99
CA LEU A 394 19.98 1.76 2.01
C LEU A 394 20.64 0.55 2.68
N ALA A 395 20.54 -0.63 2.07
CA ALA A 395 21.16 -1.87 2.56
C ALA A 395 22.68 -1.76 2.76
N SER A 396 23.32 -0.85 2.03
CA SER A 396 24.76 -0.54 2.15
C SER A 396 25.11 0.25 3.42
N GLY A 397 24.13 0.76 4.17
CA GLY A 397 24.32 1.70 5.28
C GLY A 397 24.44 3.17 4.85
N LYS A 398 24.51 3.45 3.55
CA LYS A 398 24.36 4.80 3.00
C LYS A 398 22.92 5.30 3.14
N LYS A 399 22.71 6.60 2.97
CA LYS A 399 21.39 7.20 2.85
C LYS A 399 21.07 7.52 1.39
N ALA A 400 19.81 7.44 0.99
CA ALA A 400 19.28 8.25 -0.08
C ALA A 400 18.55 9.46 0.54
N VAL A 401 18.67 10.63 -0.06
CA VAL A 401 18.00 11.85 0.41
C VAL A 401 17.38 12.59 -0.76
N ALA A 402 16.14 13.02 -0.61
CA ALA A 402 15.44 13.88 -1.56
C ALA A 402 15.05 15.19 -0.87
N ILE A 403 15.38 16.32 -1.50
CA ILE A 403 14.99 17.67 -1.08
C ILE A 403 13.98 18.15 -2.11
N PHE A 404 12.74 18.35 -1.68
CA PHE A 404 11.58 18.51 -2.55
C PHE A 404 10.92 19.87 -2.37
N ASN A 405 10.97 20.71 -3.41
CA ASN A 405 10.18 21.94 -3.50
C ASN A 405 8.77 21.62 -4.03
N ARG A 406 7.77 21.76 -3.17
CA ARG A 406 6.35 21.49 -3.47
C ARG A 406 5.68 22.62 -4.26
N THR A 407 6.30 23.79 -4.28
CA THR A 407 5.66 25.04 -4.70
C THR A 407 5.91 25.36 -6.18
N ALA A 408 5.16 26.36 -6.67
CA ALA A 408 5.37 26.96 -7.99
C ALA A 408 6.42 28.08 -8.00
N ALA A 409 7.09 28.34 -6.86
CA ALA A 409 8.12 29.36 -6.71
C ALA A 409 9.48 28.72 -6.41
N PRO A 410 10.61 29.35 -6.74
CA PRO A 410 11.90 28.90 -6.24
C PRO A 410 11.99 29.08 -4.72
N LEU A 411 12.72 28.20 -4.04
CA LEU A 411 13.00 28.30 -2.60
C LEU A 411 14.42 27.84 -2.27
N GLU A 412 14.87 28.19 -1.06
CA GLU A 412 16.11 27.67 -0.49
C GLU A 412 15.79 26.65 0.60
N ALA A 413 16.58 25.58 0.66
CA ALA A 413 16.46 24.54 1.68
C ALA A 413 17.83 24.16 2.21
N SER A 414 17.89 23.93 3.52
CA SER A 414 19.09 23.48 4.24
C SER A 414 18.94 21.99 4.57
N LEU A 415 19.98 21.21 4.27
CA LEU A 415 20.11 19.82 4.68
C LEU A 415 21.15 19.72 5.79
N THR A 416 20.77 19.12 6.93
CA THR A 416 21.69 18.92 8.05
C THR A 416 22.17 17.47 8.15
N ALA A 417 23.35 17.26 8.72
CA ALA A 417 23.89 15.94 9.03
C ALA A 417 22.97 15.19 10.03
N SER A 418 22.37 15.92 10.98
CA SER A 418 21.44 15.37 11.96
C SER A 418 20.16 14.80 11.32
N GLN A 419 19.61 15.44 10.28
CA GLN A 419 18.49 14.88 9.50
C GLN A 419 18.82 13.53 8.86
N LEU A 420 20.11 13.32 8.52
CA LEU A 420 20.62 12.06 7.97
C LEU A 420 21.01 11.04 9.05
N LYS A 421 20.84 11.37 10.34
CA LYS A 421 21.33 10.62 11.51
C LYS A 421 22.85 10.42 11.47
N PHE A 422 23.57 11.36 10.86
CA PHE A 422 25.02 11.45 10.88
C PHE A 422 25.48 12.45 11.95
N ARG A 423 26.76 12.39 12.31
CA ARG A 423 27.39 13.32 13.23
C ARG A 423 27.58 14.69 12.57
N PRO A 424 27.23 15.81 13.23
CA PRO A 424 27.44 17.14 12.68
C PRO A 424 28.91 17.55 12.62
N ASP A 425 29.77 16.99 13.48
CA ASP A 425 31.20 17.25 13.57
C ASP A 425 32.06 16.38 12.63
N ALA A 426 31.44 15.74 11.63
CA ALA A 426 32.11 14.86 10.68
C ALA A 426 31.64 15.12 9.24
N ASP A 427 32.48 14.76 8.27
CA ASP A 427 32.17 14.92 6.86
C ASP A 427 30.99 14.03 6.42
N VAL A 428 30.09 14.63 5.64
CA VAL A 428 29.04 13.96 4.89
C VAL A 428 29.29 14.18 3.39
N SER A 429 29.45 13.10 2.64
CA SER A 429 29.56 13.14 1.17
C SER A 429 28.20 12.86 0.53
N LEU A 430 27.83 13.69 -0.44
CA LEU A 430 26.66 13.56 -1.30
C LEU A 430 27.09 13.20 -2.73
N THR A 431 26.29 12.39 -3.43
CA THR A 431 26.41 12.14 -4.87
C THR A 431 25.02 12.32 -5.52
N ASP A 432 24.90 13.29 -6.42
CA ASP A 432 23.66 13.60 -7.15
C ASP A 432 23.31 12.45 -8.10
N LEU A 433 22.05 11.97 -8.06
CA LEU A 433 21.64 10.81 -8.86
C LEU A 433 21.15 11.15 -10.26
N TRP A 434 21.04 12.44 -10.60
CA TRP A 434 20.82 12.91 -11.97
C TRP A 434 22.14 13.18 -12.70
N THR A 435 23.13 13.77 -12.03
CA THR A 435 24.36 14.26 -12.67
C THR A 435 25.62 13.46 -12.31
N GLY A 436 25.62 12.73 -11.18
CA GLY A 436 26.80 12.08 -10.62
C GLY A 436 27.77 13.04 -9.91
N GLU A 437 27.44 14.33 -9.82
CA GLU A 437 28.26 15.32 -9.11
C GLU A 437 28.37 14.98 -7.62
N LYS A 438 29.56 15.19 -7.06
CA LYS A 438 29.84 14.94 -5.64
C LYS A 438 30.07 16.24 -4.89
N ARG A 439 29.58 16.28 -3.65
CA ARG A 439 29.81 17.38 -2.70
C ARG A 439 30.09 16.81 -1.31
N THR A 440 30.87 17.51 -0.50
CA THR A 440 31.03 17.20 0.92
C THR A 440 30.62 18.41 1.76
N PHE A 441 30.06 18.16 2.95
CA PHE A 441 29.77 19.20 3.95
C PHE A 441 29.97 18.66 5.37
N GLN A 442 30.05 19.56 6.34
CA GLN A 442 29.96 19.29 7.78
C GLN A 442 28.79 20.11 8.33
N ASP A 443 28.12 19.58 9.36
CA ASP A 443 26.91 20.12 9.98
C ASP A 443 25.72 20.35 9.03
N GLU A 444 25.82 21.29 8.09
CA GLU A 444 24.76 21.63 7.13
C GLU A 444 25.27 22.08 5.75
N THR A 445 24.38 22.02 4.75
CA THR A 445 24.61 22.60 3.42
C THR A 445 23.30 23.11 2.81
N ASN A 446 23.40 24.15 1.96
CA ASN A 446 22.24 24.84 1.38
C ASN A 446 22.06 24.51 -0.11
N PHE A 447 20.80 24.45 -0.52
CA PHE A 447 20.38 24.21 -1.90
C PHE A 447 19.36 25.24 -2.35
N LYS A 448 19.51 25.69 -3.60
CA LYS A 448 18.50 26.47 -4.31
C LYS A 448 17.69 25.52 -5.20
N LEU A 449 16.38 25.49 -5.01
CA LEU A 449 15.48 24.66 -5.80
C LEU A 449 14.64 25.54 -6.71
N THR A 450 14.58 25.18 -7.98
CA THR A 450 13.59 25.77 -8.91
C THR A 450 12.18 25.27 -8.56
N PRO A 451 11.11 25.93 -9.06
CA PRO A 451 9.75 25.46 -8.86
C PRO A 451 9.59 23.97 -9.15
N ARG A 452 8.89 23.24 -8.26
CA ARG A 452 8.56 21.82 -8.42
C ARG A 452 9.78 20.89 -8.52
N GLN A 453 10.98 21.33 -8.18
CA GLN A 453 12.21 20.54 -8.30
C GLN A 453 12.41 19.61 -7.10
N THR A 454 12.89 18.40 -7.38
CA THR A 454 13.44 17.47 -6.40
C THR A 454 14.92 17.25 -6.70
N LEU A 455 15.78 17.60 -5.76
CA LEU A 455 17.18 17.16 -5.77
C LEU A 455 17.26 15.82 -5.05
N ILE A 456 17.99 14.86 -5.59
CA ILE A 456 18.10 13.52 -5.01
C ILE A 456 19.56 13.07 -5.01
N PHE A 457 20.01 12.56 -3.86
CA PHE A 457 21.39 12.18 -3.62
C PHE A 457 21.48 10.81 -2.96
N THR A 458 22.62 10.14 -3.13
CA THR A 458 23.12 9.21 -2.10
C THR A 458 24.03 9.98 -1.15
N ALA A 459 24.00 9.64 0.13
CA ALA A 459 24.81 10.25 1.18
C ALA A 459 25.56 9.21 2.02
N SER A 460 26.77 9.54 2.44
CA SER A 460 27.58 8.73 3.34
C SER A 460 28.32 9.64 4.33
N GLY A 461 28.34 9.25 5.60
CA GLY A 461 29.02 9.99 6.66
C GLY A 461 29.15 9.14 7.92
N THR A 462 29.73 9.71 8.96
CA THR A 462 29.86 9.03 10.26
C THR A 462 28.51 9.01 10.98
N ARG A 463 27.99 7.83 11.29
CA ARG A 463 26.68 7.67 11.95
C ARG A 463 26.70 8.20 13.39
N ARG A 464 25.57 8.78 13.81
CA ARG A 464 25.35 9.21 15.20
C ARG A 464 25.34 8.01 16.15
N LEU A 465 24.68 6.92 15.74
CA LEU A 465 24.73 5.63 16.42
C LEU A 465 25.78 4.73 15.73
N ALA A 466 26.97 4.62 16.32
CA ALA A 466 28.13 4.00 15.69
C ALA A 466 28.05 2.47 15.58
N ASP A 467 27.42 1.80 16.54
CA ASP A 467 27.38 0.34 16.71
C ASP A 467 25.97 -0.25 16.50
N GLY A 468 25.07 0.52 15.89
CA GLY A 468 23.66 0.17 15.79
C GLY A 468 22.88 0.92 14.73
N ILE A 469 21.56 0.86 14.83
CA ILE A 469 20.61 1.55 13.97
C ILE A 469 19.38 1.95 14.80
N TYR A 470 18.82 3.13 14.54
CA TYR A 470 17.52 3.49 15.08
C TYR A 470 16.42 2.76 14.29
N LEU A 471 15.37 2.30 14.95
CA LEU A 471 14.28 1.60 14.25
C LEU A 471 13.58 2.47 13.20
N SER A 472 13.57 3.79 13.40
CA SER A 472 13.03 4.74 12.41
C SER A 472 13.88 4.85 11.14
N GLU A 473 15.12 4.36 11.15
CA GLU A 473 15.97 4.28 9.96
C GLU A 473 15.70 3.01 9.13
N GLU A 474 15.00 2.01 9.68
CA GLU A 474 14.73 0.72 9.03
C GLU A 474 13.22 0.36 8.97
N PRO A 475 12.37 1.23 8.42
CA PRO A 475 10.94 0.98 8.40
C PRO A 475 10.54 -0.33 7.69
N GLY A 476 11.32 -0.80 6.72
CA GLY A 476 11.09 -2.09 6.04
C GLY A 476 11.30 -3.33 6.94
N SER A 477 11.96 -3.15 8.09
CA SER A 477 12.12 -4.18 9.13
C SER A 477 11.05 -4.11 10.22
N VAL A 478 10.18 -3.09 10.22
CA VAL A 478 9.18 -2.84 11.27
C VAL A 478 7.76 -2.98 10.70
N ASN A 479 6.95 -3.84 11.31
CA ASN A 479 5.55 -4.06 10.92
C ASN A 479 4.61 -3.70 12.08
N PRO A 480 3.72 -2.71 11.93
CA PRO A 480 2.58 -2.49 12.81
C PRO A 480 1.57 -3.63 12.67
N ALA A 481 1.70 -4.66 13.51
CA ALA A 481 0.78 -5.80 13.54
C ALA A 481 -0.58 -5.43 14.14
N ALA A 482 -0.57 -4.49 15.10
CA ALA A 482 -1.75 -3.77 15.58
C ALA A 482 -1.33 -2.31 15.84
N ASP A 483 -2.07 -1.34 15.32
CA ASP A 483 -1.68 0.08 15.31
C ASP A 483 -2.48 0.94 16.30
N GLY A 484 -3.37 0.33 17.09
CA GLY A 484 -4.20 1.01 18.09
C GLY A 484 -5.35 1.84 17.49
N VAL A 485 -5.52 1.90 16.17
CA VAL A 485 -6.60 2.66 15.55
C VAL A 485 -7.92 1.88 15.64
N VAL A 486 -8.80 2.28 16.55
CA VAL A 486 -10.13 1.65 16.73
C VAL A 486 -11.21 2.38 15.93
N VAL A 487 -11.05 3.67 15.69
CA VAL A 487 -11.99 4.51 14.95
C VAL A 487 -11.19 5.27 13.88
N PRO A 488 -11.17 4.78 12.63
CA PRO A 488 -10.45 5.45 11.55
C PRO A 488 -10.93 6.89 11.38
N GLN A 489 -9.97 7.82 11.40
CA GLN A 489 -10.20 9.24 11.18
C GLN A 489 -9.56 9.67 9.87
N ALA A 490 -10.13 10.73 9.29
CA ALA A 490 -9.57 11.38 8.14
C ALA A 490 -8.23 12.05 8.47
N SER A 491 -7.22 11.85 7.62
CA SER A 491 -5.95 12.55 7.77
C SER A 491 -6.08 14.02 7.35
N PRO A 492 -5.76 14.98 8.24
CA PRO A 492 -5.77 16.40 7.89
C PRO A 492 -4.55 16.79 7.05
N MET A 493 -3.51 15.96 7.02
CA MET A 493 -2.21 16.23 6.36
C MET A 493 -2.18 15.87 4.88
N ILE A 494 -3.29 15.41 4.31
CA ILE A 494 -3.39 15.11 2.87
C ILE A 494 -3.72 16.40 2.13
N TYR A 495 -2.83 16.82 1.23
CA TYR A 495 -3.06 17.97 0.37
C TYR A 495 -4.37 17.83 -0.43
N ARG A 496 -5.17 18.91 -0.51
CA ARG A 496 -6.56 18.86 -1.00
C ARG A 496 -6.80 19.57 -2.33
N PRO A 497 -6.39 18.97 -3.45
CA PRO A 497 -7.06 19.19 -4.72
C PRO A 497 -7.31 17.83 -5.38
N ILE A 498 -8.39 17.16 -4.95
CA ILE A 498 -8.76 15.84 -5.48
C ILE A 498 -9.31 16.03 -6.91
N PHE A 499 -10.23 16.97 -7.12
CA PHE A 499 -10.76 17.41 -8.41
C PHE A 499 -11.27 18.86 -8.36
N TRP A 500 -10.76 19.75 -9.23
CA TRP A 500 -11.37 21.06 -9.42
C TRP A 500 -12.64 20.94 -10.27
N ALA A 501 -13.80 21.05 -9.62
CA ALA A 501 -15.12 21.07 -10.27
C ALA A 501 -15.73 22.48 -10.31
N GLY A 502 -14.91 23.53 -10.15
CA GLY A 502 -15.38 24.88 -9.89
C GLY A 502 -15.87 25.08 -8.46
N THR A 503 -16.67 26.12 -8.23
CA THR A 503 -17.21 26.50 -6.92
C THR A 503 -18.68 26.07 -6.72
N HIS A 504 -19.20 25.22 -7.60
CA HIS A 504 -20.55 24.66 -7.43
C HIS A 504 -20.52 23.55 -6.37
N GLY A 505 -21.34 23.69 -5.31
CA GLY A 505 -21.46 22.69 -4.24
C GLY A 505 -20.68 23.04 -2.97
N THR A 506 -20.34 22.04 -2.16
CA THR A 506 -19.69 22.22 -0.83
C THR A 506 -18.19 21.95 -0.82
N GLY A 507 -17.58 21.76 -1.99
CA GLY A 507 -16.17 21.39 -2.10
C GLY A 507 -15.88 19.95 -1.70
N GLU A 508 -14.62 19.68 -1.34
CA GLU A 508 -14.13 18.32 -1.08
C GLU A 508 -13.94 18.04 0.40
N HIS A 509 -14.68 17.05 0.90
CA HIS A 509 -14.55 16.56 2.27
C HIS A 509 -13.42 15.53 2.36
N PRO A 510 -12.74 15.41 3.51
CA PRO A 510 -11.75 14.35 3.73
C PRO A 510 -12.36 12.94 3.54
N ARG A 511 -11.69 12.07 2.77
CA ARG A 511 -12.23 10.75 2.37
C ARG A 511 -11.42 9.55 2.82
N TYR A 512 -10.15 9.71 3.19
CA TYR A 512 -9.26 8.59 3.50
C TYR A 512 -9.11 8.40 5.00
N GLY A 513 -9.39 7.18 5.47
CA GLY A 513 -9.06 6.76 6.82
C GLY A 513 -7.56 6.52 6.96
N GLY A 514 -7.06 6.60 8.19
CA GLY A 514 -5.67 6.26 8.51
C GLY A 514 -4.91 7.32 9.31
N TRP A 515 -5.58 8.35 9.80
CA TRP A 515 -5.00 9.24 10.80
C TRP A 515 -4.75 8.49 12.11
N GLY A 516 -3.60 8.74 12.75
CA GLY A 516 -3.23 8.07 14.00
C GLY A 516 -2.51 6.74 13.83
N GLY A 517 -2.10 6.35 12.62
CA GLY A 517 -1.22 5.19 12.44
C GLY A 517 0.21 5.46 12.95
N ALA A 518 0.95 4.39 13.26
CA ALA A 518 2.37 4.46 13.65
C ALA A 518 3.23 5.31 12.69
N GLN A 519 4.15 6.09 13.24
CA GLN A 519 5.06 6.99 12.51
C GLN A 519 6.52 6.81 12.96
N ALA A 520 7.44 7.02 12.01
CA ALA A 520 8.88 7.13 12.28
C ALA A 520 9.22 8.59 12.58
N ASP A 521 9.99 8.83 13.66
CA ASP A 521 10.49 10.13 14.13
C ASP A 521 9.42 11.20 14.45
N GLN A 522 8.15 10.81 14.49
CA GLN A 522 7.02 11.68 14.79
C GLN A 522 5.96 10.91 15.59
N THR A 523 5.05 11.63 16.23
CA THR A 523 3.86 11.02 16.83
C THR A 523 2.90 10.52 15.74
N PRO A 524 1.91 9.65 16.07
CA PRO A 524 0.86 9.25 15.13
C PRO A 524 0.07 10.40 14.47
N PHE A 525 0.22 11.61 15.00
CA PHE A 525 -0.46 12.82 14.56
C PHE A 525 0.48 13.87 13.98
N GLY A 526 1.70 13.48 13.60
CA GLY A 526 2.67 14.34 12.92
C GLY A 526 3.31 15.43 13.80
N GLU A 527 3.22 15.27 15.13
CA GLU A 527 3.88 16.16 16.09
C GLU A 527 5.29 15.63 16.40
N GLU A 528 6.16 16.49 16.93
CA GLU A 528 7.47 16.08 17.46
C GLU A 528 7.27 15.12 18.64
N ILE A 529 8.08 14.07 18.73
CA ILE A 529 8.03 13.16 19.88
C ILE A 529 8.60 13.88 21.10
N ALA A 530 7.81 13.97 22.16
CA ALA A 530 8.25 14.52 23.43
C ALA A 530 7.67 13.72 24.59
N LEU A 531 8.53 13.32 25.53
CA LEU A 531 8.14 12.54 26.70
C LEU A 531 8.49 13.31 27.97
N GLY A 532 7.50 13.80 28.71
CA GLY A 532 7.72 14.51 29.96
C GLY A 532 8.54 15.80 29.78
N GLY A 533 8.31 16.51 28.67
CA GLY A 533 9.02 17.72 28.26
C GLY A 533 10.38 17.47 27.61
N LYS A 534 10.82 16.22 27.44
CA LYS A 534 12.08 15.90 26.75
C LYS A 534 11.80 15.56 25.27
N PRO A 535 12.31 16.34 24.29
CA PRO A 535 12.15 16.05 22.88
C PRO A 535 13.04 14.89 22.41
N PHE A 536 12.59 14.21 21.36
CA PHE A 536 13.31 13.14 20.66
C PHE A 536 13.19 13.35 19.15
N ASP A 537 14.32 13.48 18.47
CA ASP A 537 14.39 13.54 17.01
C ASP A 537 14.51 12.16 16.35
N THR A 538 14.61 11.09 17.17
CA THR A 538 14.55 9.69 16.73
C THR A 538 13.57 8.88 17.55
N GLY A 539 12.78 8.02 16.89
CA GLY A 539 11.93 7.06 17.59
C GLY A 539 10.77 6.54 16.76
N ILE A 540 9.93 5.72 17.38
CA ILE A 540 8.67 5.27 16.77
C ILE A 540 7.50 5.76 17.63
N GLY A 541 6.69 6.64 17.05
CA GLY A 541 5.42 7.08 17.64
C GLY A 541 4.30 6.12 17.28
N ILE A 542 3.53 5.70 18.28
CA ILE A 542 2.41 4.76 18.13
C ILE A 542 1.23 5.23 18.99
N LEU A 543 0.06 4.63 18.81
CA LEU A 543 -1.01 4.73 19.78
C LEU A 543 -0.83 3.68 20.88
N ALA A 544 -1.33 3.96 22.08
CA ALA A 544 -1.47 2.93 23.10
C ALA A 544 -2.36 1.79 22.58
N ASN A 545 -2.17 0.58 23.10
CA ASN A 545 -2.74 -0.66 22.56
C ASN A 545 -2.29 -0.97 21.13
N SER A 546 -0.99 -0.82 20.87
CA SER A 546 -0.33 -1.23 19.62
C SER A 546 0.70 -2.33 19.86
N ARG A 547 0.95 -3.12 18.81
CA ARG A 547 2.02 -4.12 18.72
C ARG A 547 2.79 -3.92 17.42
N LEU A 548 4.09 -3.68 17.54
CA LEU A 548 5.02 -3.68 16.43
C LEU A 548 5.82 -4.99 16.42
N GLU A 549 6.12 -5.49 15.23
CA GLU A 549 7.04 -6.60 14.98
C GLU A 549 8.29 -6.05 14.30
N VAL A 550 9.47 -6.46 14.75
CA VAL A 550 10.76 -5.97 14.24
C VAL A 550 11.62 -7.17 13.87
N ARG A 551 12.08 -7.23 12.62
CA ARG A 551 13.05 -8.23 12.17
C ARG A 551 14.43 -7.88 12.71
N ASN A 552 15.01 -8.77 13.50
CA ASN A 552 16.35 -8.55 14.06
C ASN A 552 17.43 -9.14 13.13
N ALA A 553 18.21 -8.28 12.49
CA ALA A 553 19.33 -8.65 11.61
C ALA A 553 20.62 -9.03 12.37
N GLY A 554 20.49 -9.74 13.50
CA GLY A 554 21.62 -10.21 14.30
C GLY A 554 22.16 -9.23 15.34
N TYR A 555 21.41 -8.18 15.68
CA TYR A 555 21.73 -7.30 16.79
C TYR A 555 21.54 -8.03 18.14
N ARG A 556 22.23 -7.53 19.17
CA ARG A 556 22.29 -8.16 20.49
C ARG A 556 21.53 -7.40 21.56
N HIS A 557 21.34 -6.10 21.38
CA HIS A 557 20.72 -5.24 22.38
C HIS A 557 19.64 -4.38 21.74
N PHE A 558 18.50 -4.32 22.41
CA PHE A 558 17.45 -3.35 22.13
C PHE A 558 17.43 -2.32 23.27
N SER A 559 17.24 -1.04 22.93
CA SER A 559 16.98 0.02 23.91
C SER A 559 16.02 1.08 23.40
N ALA A 560 15.21 1.65 24.28
CA ALA A 560 14.37 2.81 24.00
C ALA A 560 14.10 3.61 25.30
N MET A 561 13.77 4.89 25.13
CA MET A 561 13.11 5.72 26.13
C MET A 561 11.60 5.64 25.90
N VAL A 562 10.86 5.13 26.87
CA VAL A 562 9.41 4.89 26.73
C VAL A 562 8.59 5.82 27.61
N GLY A 563 7.44 6.24 27.12
CA GLY A 563 6.55 7.15 27.85
C GLY A 563 5.26 7.48 27.09
N VAL A 564 4.31 8.07 27.80
CA VAL A 564 3.13 8.70 27.20
C VAL A 564 3.59 10.02 26.59
N ASP A 565 3.26 10.25 25.33
CA ASP A 565 3.73 11.41 24.59
C ASP A 565 3.00 12.69 25.05
N ASP A 566 3.70 13.83 24.97
CA ASP A 566 3.19 15.12 25.40
C ASP A 566 2.01 15.63 24.55
N SER A 567 1.84 15.09 23.33
CA SER A 567 0.65 15.29 22.47
C SER A 567 -0.61 14.54 22.94
N ALA A 568 -0.52 13.71 23.98
CA ALA A 568 -1.64 12.94 24.49
C ALA A 568 -2.80 13.82 24.98
N ARG A 569 -4.04 13.36 24.78
CA ARG A 569 -5.26 14.15 25.03
C ARG A 569 -6.18 13.54 26.08
N ASN A 570 -6.33 12.22 26.12
CA ASN A 570 -7.22 11.51 27.03
C ASN A 570 -6.57 11.40 28.42
N ARG A 571 -5.30 10.95 28.48
CA ARG A 571 -4.42 10.87 29.66
C ARG A 571 -4.98 10.06 30.84
N SER A 572 -6.05 9.30 30.62
CA SER A 572 -6.82 8.67 31.70
C SER A 572 -6.21 7.34 32.16
N GLN A 573 -5.44 6.67 31.30
CA GLN A 573 -4.86 5.36 31.60
C GLN A 573 -3.33 5.38 31.58
N PRO A 574 -2.68 4.66 32.51
CA PRO A 574 -1.25 4.42 32.40
C PRO A 574 -0.96 3.41 31.28
N VAL A 575 0.23 3.50 30.69
CA VAL A 575 0.67 2.63 29.60
C VAL A 575 1.86 1.80 30.05
N THR A 576 1.78 0.48 29.86
CA THR A 576 2.89 -0.44 30.12
C THR A 576 3.55 -0.81 28.80
N PHE A 577 4.88 -0.71 28.75
CA PHE A 577 5.69 -1.07 27.59
C PHE A 577 6.33 -2.44 27.83
N LEU A 578 6.23 -3.31 26.83
CA LEU A 578 6.76 -4.67 26.88
C LEU A 578 7.58 -4.96 25.64
N VAL A 579 8.71 -5.62 25.84
CA VAL A 579 9.57 -6.12 24.76
C VAL A 579 9.55 -7.63 24.82
N TYR A 580 9.15 -8.26 23.73
CA TYR A 580 9.23 -9.70 23.55
C TYR A 580 10.28 -10.05 22.49
N GLY A 581 10.85 -11.24 22.58
CA GLY A 581 11.68 -11.84 21.55
C GLY A 581 11.20 -13.25 21.26
N ASP A 582 10.87 -13.53 20.00
CA ASP A 582 10.33 -14.80 19.54
C ASP A 582 9.18 -15.31 20.43
N GLY A 583 8.27 -14.39 20.82
CA GLY A 583 7.11 -14.68 21.66
C GLY A 583 7.36 -14.66 23.18
N ARG A 584 8.61 -14.51 23.63
CA ARG A 584 8.99 -14.54 25.07
C ARG A 584 9.24 -13.15 25.62
N LEU A 585 8.69 -12.85 26.80
CA LEU A 585 8.90 -11.55 27.45
C LEU A 585 10.36 -11.38 27.85
N LEU A 586 11.00 -10.30 27.40
CA LEU A 586 12.39 -9.96 27.70
C LEU A 586 12.50 -8.77 28.65
N ALA A 587 11.64 -7.77 28.49
CA ALA A 587 11.65 -6.57 29.32
C ALA A 587 10.25 -5.97 29.48
N ARG A 588 10.04 -5.25 30.57
CA ARG A 588 8.78 -4.59 30.90
C ARG A 588 9.03 -3.31 31.71
N SER A 589 8.37 -2.22 31.36
CA SER A 589 8.38 -0.98 32.16
C SER A 589 7.43 -1.06 33.36
N GLN A 590 7.61 -0.18 34.35
CA GLN A 590 6.48 0.17 35.22
C GLN A 590 5.40 0.91 34.40
N PRO A 591 4.12 0.93 34.82
CA PRO A 591 3.10 1.70 34.13
C PRO A 591 3.47 3.20 34.09
N GLN A 592 3.62 3.74 32.88
CA GLN A 592 3.99 5.14 32.63
C GLN A 592 2.73 6.00 32.55
N ARG A 593 2.80 7.24 33.04
CA ARG A 593 1.72 8.24 32.98
C ARG A 593 2.20 9.49 32.25
N PHE A 594 1.24 10.24 31.71
CA PHE A 594 1.47 11.55 31.12
C PHE A 594 2.24 12.47 32.10
N GLY A 595 3.23 13.20 31.58
CA GLY A 595 4.07 14.12 32.35
C GLY A 595 5.16 13.47 33.21
N GLN A 596 5.28 12.14 33.23
CA GLN A 596 6.41 11.47 33.86
C GLN A 596 7.67 11.57 32.98
N ALA A 597 8.83 11.64 33.63
CA ALA A 597 10.10 11.51 32.92
C ALA A 597 10.15 10.15 32.19
N PRO A 598 10.70 10.09 30.96
CA PRO A 598 10.73 8.87 30.18
C PRO A 598 11.59 7.81 30.86
N THR A 599 11.14 6.55 30.80
CA THR A 599 11.86 5.42 31.40
C THR A 599 12.71 4.72 30.34
N ARG A 600 13.98 4.45 30.65
CA ARG A 600 14.83 3.62 29.79
C ARG A 600 14.41 2.15 29.90
N LEU A 601 14.10 1.52 28.78
CA LEU A 601 13.80 0.10 28.66
C LEU A 601 14.86 -0.57 27.77
N THR A 602 15.41 -1.70 28.22
CA THR A 602 16.45 -2.44 27.49
C THR A 602 16.16 -3.93 27.50
N ALA A 603 16.59 -4.64 26.46
CA ALA A 603 16.46 -6.09 26.35
C ALA A 603 17.68 -6.71 25.64
N ASN A 604 18.12 -7.88 26.08
CA ASN A 604 19.06 -8.71 25.32
C ASN A 604 18.28 -9.47 24.24
N VAL A 605 18.60 -9.19 22.99
CA VAL A 605 17.96 -9.78 21.80
C VAL A 605 18.93 -10.66 21.02
N THR A 606 20.03 -11.08 21.64
CA THR A 606 20.98 -12.02 21.03
C THR A 606 20.27 -13.30 20.59
N GLY A 607 20.33 -13.60 19.29
CA GLY A 607 19.72 -14.80 18.71
C GLY A 607 18.20 -14.73 18.52
N ILE A 608 17.56 -13.64 18.92
CA ILE A 608 16.13 -13.38 18.66
C ILE A 608 15.95 -13.02 17.19
N LYS A 609 14.94 -13.58 16.52
CA LYS A 609 14.63 -13.28 15.12
C LYS A 609 13.58 -12.19 14.98
N ILE A 610 12.54 -12.25 15.80
CA ILE A 610 11.44 -11.28 15.82
C ILE A 610 11.38 -10.65 17.21
N ILE A 611 11.55 -9.34 17.27
CA ILE A 611 11.31 -8.54 18.48
C ILE A 611 9.88 -7.98 18.37
N GLU A 612 9.09 -8.07 19.43
CA GLU A 612 7.76 -7.47 19.46
C GLU A 612 7.69 -6.37 20.52
N LEU A 613 7.31 -5.17 20.10
CA LEU A 613 7.19 -3.98 20.95
C LEU A 613 5.71 -3.71 21.21
N VAL A 614 5.29 -3.83 22.45
CA VAL A 614 3.88 -3.70 22.85
C VAL A 614 3.71 -2.53 23.80
N ALA A 615 2.76 -1.64 23.50
CA ALA A 615 2.27 -0.63 24.42
C ALA A 615 0.83 -0.97 24.81
N ARG A 616 0.55 -1.17 26.10
CA ARG A 616 -0.73 -1.70 26.58
C ARG A 616 -1.31 -0.87 27.72
N THR A 617 -2.60 -0.56 27.65
CA THR A 617 -3.37 -0.01 28.77
C THR A 617 -4.13 -1.11 29.53
N PRO A 618 -4.57 -0.86 30.78
CA PRO A 618 -5.39 -1.81 31.53
C PRO A 618 -6.75 -2.13 30.88
N LYS A 619 -7.32 -1.19 30.14
CA LYS A 619 -8.61 -1.34 29.45
C LYS A 619 -8.51 -0.77 28.04
N ALA A 620 -9.23 -1.41 27.10
CA ALA A 620 -9.36 -0.91 25.74
C ALA A 620 -9.91 0.53 25.72
N GLU A 621 -9.40 1.33 24.78
CA GLU A 621 -9.77 2.73 24.61
C GLU A 621 -10.30 2.97 23.22
N ARG A 622 -11.34 3.79 23.12
CA ARG A 622 -11.89 4.20 21.82
C ARG A 622 -10.96 5.14 21.06
N PHE A 623 -10.25 6.00 21.80
CA PHE A 623 -9.25 6.94 21.29
C PHE A 623 -8.00 6.81 22.16
N PRO A 624 -7.14 5.82 21.88
CA PRO A 624 -5.93 5.63 22.67
C PRO A 624 -4.99 6.82 22.54
N ASP A 625 -4.25 7.11 23.60
CA ASP A 625 -3.27 8.20 23.57
C ASP A 625 -2.03 7.86 22.73
N PRO A 626 -1.40 8.86 22.09
CA PRO A 626 -0.07 8.72 21.50
C PRO A 626 0.96 8.41 22.59
N VAL A 627 1.85 7.47 22.27
CA VAL A 627 2.96 7.05 23.09
C VAL A 627 4.17 6.80 22.20
N ALA A 628 5.37 6.83 22.76
CA ALA A 628 6.58 6.71 21.95
C ALA A 628 7.59 5.71 22.50
N TRP A 629 8.31 5.10 21.56
CA TRP A 629 9.59 4.46 21.76
C TRP A 629 10.68 5.44 21.27
N GLY A 630 11.00 6.44 22.09
CA GLY A 630 12.04 7.44 21.80
C GLY A 630 13.43 6.81 21.76
N ASP A 631 14.27 7.22 20.81
CA ASP A 631 15.59 6.64 20.54
C ASP A 631 15.59 5.10 20.43
N ALA A 632 14.48 4.51 19.97
CA ALA A 632 14.39 3.06 19.81
C ALA A 632 15.48 2.57 18.85
N ALA A 633 16.37 1.71 19.35
CA ALA A 633 17.57 1.32 18.65
C ALA A 633 17.96 -0.15 18.89
N LEU A 634 18.63 -0.71 17.88
CA LEU A 634 19.28 -2.02 17.93
C LEU A 634 20.81 -1.83 17.83
N THR A 635 21.57 -2.43 18.76
CA THR A 635 23.05 -2.37 18.77
C THR A 635 23.67 -3.76 18.88
N ARG A 636 24.94 -3.87 18.46
CA ARG A 636 25.68 -5.14 18.36
C ARG A 636 26.25 -5.67 19.66
#